data_AF-A0A1E7J904-F1
#
_entry.id   AF-A0A1E7J904-F1
#
_cell.length_a   1.000
_cell.length_b   1.000
_cell.length_c   1.000
_cell.angle_alpha   90.00
_cell.angle_beta   90.00
_cell.angle_gamma   90.00
#
_symmetry.space_group_name_H-M   'P 1'
#
loop_
_entity.id
_entity.type
_entity.pdbx_description
1 polymer ?
#
loop_
_entity_poly.entity_id
_entity_poly.type
_entity_poly.pdbx_seq_one_letter_code
_entity_poly.pdbx_strand_id
1 'polypeptide(L)'
;MENIEKLRVLLQHWIDHNKGHAEEFAKWQKLMADDAKGVVADHIGGAIKEMEQANEHLAKALHDAGGPKEGGGGDGGHHHHGDGHHHH
;
A
#
# COMPACT_ATOMS: atom_id res chain seq x y z
N MET A 1 21.48 -8.21 -8.40
CA MET A 1 21.31 -7.04 -7.50
C MET A 1 20.13 -6.17 -7.92
N GLU A 2 20.01 -5.77 -9.20
CA GLU A 2 18.88 -4.94 -9.67
C GLU A 2 17.48 -5.53 -9.37
N ASN A 3 17.29 -6.83 -9.55
CA ASN A 3 16.00 -7.48 -9.25
C ASN A 3 15.62 -7.40 -7.77
N ILE A 4 16.59 -7.50 -6.85
CA ILE A 4 16.33 -7.39 -5.40
C ILE A 4 15.96 -5.95 -5.04
N GLU A 5 16.67 -4.96 -5.60
CA GLU A 5 16.34 -3.55 -5.38
C GLU A 5 14.94 -3.19 -5.89
N LYS A 6 14.56 -3.67 -7.09
CA LYS A 6 13.20 -3.51 -7.63
C LYS A 6 12.18 -4.22 -6.75
N LEU A 7 12.47 -5.45 -6.33
CA LEU A 7 11.58 -6.25 -5.48
C LEU A 7 11.30 -5.55 -4.14
N ARG A 8 12.31 -4.97 -3.49
CA ARG A 8 12.13 -4.24 -2.23
C ARG A 8 11.15 -3.07 -2.36
N VAL A 9 11.21 -2.33 -3.47
CA VAL A 9 10.26 -1.25 -3.77
C VAL A 9 8.85 -1.80 -4.00
N LEU A 10 8.72 -2.90 -4.75
CA LEU A 10 7.41 -3.53 -5.01
C LEU A 10 6.79 -4.10 -3.73
N LEU A 11 7.57 -4.77 -2.88
CA LEU A 11 7.10 -5.32 -1.61
C LEU A 11 6.53 -4.23 -0.70
N GLN A 12 7.22 -3.09 -0.58
CA GLN A 12 6.72 -1.95 0.18
C GLN A 12 5.40 -1.42 -0.42
N HIS A 13 5.36 -1.24 -1.74
CA HIS A 13 4.16 -0.77 -2.44
C HIS A 13 2.96 -1.70 -2.24
N TRP A 14 3.16 -3.02 -2.35
CA TRP A 14 2.08 -3.99 -2.15
C TRP A 14 1.57 -4.02 -0.70
N ILE A 15 2.46 -3.94 0.29
CA ILE A 15 2.06 -3.85 1.70
C ILE A 15 1.18 -2.62 1.93
N ASP A 16 1.58 -1.46 1.41
CA ASP A 16 0.83 -0.22 1.61
C ASP A 16 -0.48 -0.21 0.82
N HIS A 17 -0.51 -0.78 -0.38
CA HIS A 17 -1.73 -0.95 -1.17
C HIS A 17 -2.73 -1.90 -0.49
N ASN A 18 -2.25 -3.01 0.04
CA ASN A 18 -3.06 -3.97 0.80
C ASN A 18 -3.65 -3.33 2.05
N LYS A 19 -2.90 -2.49 2.79
CA LYS A 19 -3.47 -1.73 3.92
C LYS A 19 -4.63 -0.83 3.47
N GLY A 20 -4.47 -0.12 2.35
CA GLY A 20 -5.54 0.70 1.78
C GLY A 20 -6.79 -0.11 1.42
N HIS A 21 -6.62 -1.29 0.81
CA HIS A 21 -7.73 -2.21 0.54
C HIS A 21 -8.37 -2.75 1.81
N ALA A 22 -7.60 -3.16 2.82
CA ALA A 22 -8.13 -3.64 4.09
C ALA A 22 -8.97 -2.56 4.80
N GLU A 23 -8.53 -1.30 4.78
CA GLU A 23 -9.30 -0.18 5.33
C GLU A 23 -10.61 0.05 4.58
N GLU A 24 -10.60 -0.04 3.24
CA GLU A 24 -11.82 0.06 2.44
C GLU A 24 -12.76 -1.10 2.71
N PHE A 25 -12.24 -2.32 2.78
CA PHE A 25 -13.00 -3.52 3.09
C PHE A 25 -13.63 -3.42 4.48
N ALA A 26 -12.92 -2.89 5.48
CA ALA A 26 -13.44 -2.70 6.83
C ALA A 26 -14.64 -1.75 6.86
N LYS A 27 -14.66 -0.70 6.02
CA LYS A 27 -15.82 0.20 5.89
C LYS A 27 -17.04 -0.56 5.37
N TRP A 28 -16.86 -1.41 4.36
CA TRP A 28 -17.92 -2.21 3.78
C TRP A 28 -18.38 -3.35 4.69
N GLN A 29 -17.44 -4.01 5.39
CA GLN A 29 -17.75 -5.01 6.41
C GLN A 29 -18.71 -4.42 7.44
N LYS A 30 -18.39 -3.24 7.97
CA LYS A 30 -19.22 -2.55 8.94
C LYS A 30 -20.60 -2.22 8.38
N LEU A 31 -20.66 -1.66 7.17
CA LEU A 31 -21.93 -1.34 6.51
C LEU A 31 -22.82 -2.59 6.34
N MET A 32 -22.24 -3.72 5.91
CA MET A 32 -22.98 -4.98 5.75
C MET A 32 -23.42 -5.58 7.08
N ALA A 33 -22.63 -5.41 8.15
CA ALA A 33 -23.04 -5.80 9.49
C ALA A 33 -24.24 -4.97 9.97
N ASP A 34 -24.21 -3.65 9.74
CA ASP A 34 -25.29 -2.72 10.10
C ASP A 34 -26.58 -3.00 9.30
N ASP A 35 -26.47 -3.44 8.04
CA ASP A 35 -27.59 -3.83 7.16
C ASP A 35 -28.12 -5.26 7.41
N ALA A 36 -27.76 -5.89 8.54
CA ALA A 36 -28.11 -7.26 8.90
C ALA A 36 -27.68 -8.32 7.85
N LYS A 37 -26.64 -8.03 7.06
CA LYS A 37 -26.00 -8.95 6.11
C LYS A 37 -24.77 -9.60 6.72
N GLY A 38 -24.94 -10.24 7.89
CA GLY A 38 -23.85 -10.83 8.67
C GLY A 38 -22.93 -11.76 7.88
N VAL A 39 -23.49 -12.67 7.06
CA VAL A 39 -22.69 -13.60 6.23
C VAL A 39 -21.79 -12.86 5.22
N VAL A 40 -22.27 -11.76 4.64
CA VAL A 40 -21.45 -10.95 3.70
C VAL A 40 -20.35 -10.23 4.48
N ALA A 41 -20.68 -9.64 5.63
CA ALA A 41 -19.70 -9.03 6.52
C ALA A 41 -18.62 -10.02 6.97
N ASP A 42 -19.00 -11.26 7.28
CA ASP A 42 -18.07 -12.32 7.69
C ASP A 42 -17.08 -12.68 6.57
N HIS A 43 -17.56 -12.80 5.33
CA HIS A 43 -16.69 -13.04 4.18
C HIS A 43 -15.72 -11.88 3.92
N ILE A 44 -16.18 -10.63 4.02
CA ILE A 44 -15.31 -9.45 3.89
C ILE A 44 -14.27 -9.44 5.02
N GLY A 45 -14.67 -9.75 6.26
CA GLY A 45 -13.77 -9.88 7.40
C GLY A 45 -12.74 -11.00 7.21
N GLY A 46 -13.11 -12.10 6.54
CA GLY A 46 -12.19 -13.15 6.12
C GLY A 46 -11.13 -12.63 5.15
N ALA A 47 -11.54 -11.89 4.12
CA ALA A 47 -10.62 -11.30 3.15
C ALA A 47 -9.63 -10.31 3.79
N ILE A 48 -10.08 -9.51 4.77
CA ILE A 48 -9.19 -8.62 5.54
C ILE A 48 -8.11 -9.43 6.27
N LYS A 49 -8.48 -10.50 6.96
CA LYS A 49 -7.53 -11.36 7.69
C LYS A 49 -6.51 -12.02 6.77
N GLU A 50 -6.95 -12.54 5.63
CA GLU A 50 -6.06 -13.14 4.64
C GLU A 50 -5.07 -12.11 4.07
N MET A 51 -5.53 -10.87 3.88
CA MET A 51 -4.69 -9.77 3.41
C MET A 51 -3.66 -9.33 4.47
N GLU A 52 -4.04 -9.31 5.75
CA GLU A 52 -3.11 -9.08 6.86
C GLU A 52 -2.02 -10.17 6.89
N GLN A 53 -2.40 -11.45 6.74
CA GLN A 53 -1.43 -12.56 6.65
C GLN A 53 -0.52 -12.42 5.43
N ALA A 54 -1.06 -12.03 4.27
CA ALA A 54 -0.26 -11.75 3.09
C ALA A 54 0.77 -10.64 3.39
N ASN A 55 0.35 -9.56 4.07
CA ASN A 55 1.25 -8.48 4.48
C ASN A 55 2.36 -8.95 5.43
N GLU A 56 2.09 -9.87 6.36
CA GLU A 56 3.12 -10.47 7.20
C GLU A 56 4.17 -11.23 6.39
N HIS A 57 3.74 -12.01 5.40
CA HIS A 57 4.66 -12.72 4.51
C HIS A 57 5.47 -11.76 3.63
N LEU A 58 4.83 -10.71 3.09
CA LEU A 58 5.51 -9.67 2.32
C LEU A 58 6.53 -8.91 3.18
N ALA A 59 6.21 -8.62 4.45
CA ALA A 59 7.11 -7.95 5.37
C ALA A 59 8.34 -8.83 5.70
N LYS A 60 8.15 -10.14 5.89
CA LYS A 60 9.25 -11.11 6.04
C LYS A 60 10.12 -11.15 4.78
N ALA A 61 9.51 -11.23 3.61
CA ALA A 61 10.23 -11.18 2.33
C ALA A 61 11.01 -9.88 2.16
N LEU A 62 10.46 -8.74 2.59
CA LEU A 62 11.13 -7.44 2.54
C LEU A 62 12.34 -7.41 3.49
N HIS A 63 12.18 -7.93 4.70
CA HIS A 63 13.28 -8.07 5.65
C HIS A 63 14.42 -8.92 5.08
N ASP A 64 14.11 -10.11 4.59
CA ASP A 64 15.09 -11.06 4.02
C ASP A 64 15.74 -10.51 2.74
N ALA A 65 15.05 -9.65 2.00
CA ALA A 65 15.58 -8.95 0.83
C ALA A 65 16.49 -7.75 1.17
N GLY A 66 16.72 -7.44 2.45
CA GLY A 66 17.57 -6.32 2.89
C GLY A 66 16.82 -5.10 3.41
N GLY A 67 15.55 -5.26 3.79
CA GLY A 67 14.70 -4.23 4.37
C GLY A 67 14.18 -3.19 3.37
N PRO A 68 13.39 -2.20 3.81
CA PRO A 68 12.97 -1.07 2.99
C PRO A 68 14.19 -0.38 2.38
N LYS A 69 14.06 0.12 1.14
CA LYS A 69 15.11 0.93 0.54
C LYS A 69 15.20 2.23 1.36
N GLU A 70 16.31 2.46 2.05
CA GLU A 70 16.57 3.75 2.70
C GLU A 70 16.41 4.85 1.65
N GLY A 71 15.65 5.90 1.99
CA GLY A 71 15.33 6.98 1.08
C GLY A 71 16.60 7.49 0.41
N GLY A 72 16.71 7.26 -0.90
CA GLY A 72 17.79 7.79 -1.71
C GLY A 72 17.68 9.31 -1.75
N GLY A 73 18.38 9.99 -0.85
CA GLY A 73 18.83 11.35 -1.10
C GLY A 73 19.86 11.33 -2.23
N GLY A 74 19.55 12.05 -3.32
CA GLY A 74 20.39 12.26 -4.52
C GLY A 74 19.86 11.48 -5.73
N ASP A 75 19.50 12.06 -6.87
CA ASP A 75 20.03 13.25 -7.54
C ASP A 75 19.02 13.76 -8.61
N GLY A 76 18.89 15.09 -8.77
CA GLY A 76 18.56 15.72 -10.07
C GLY A 76 17.10 15.84 -10.56
N GLY A 77 16.48 17.02 -10.37
CA GLY A 77 15.74 17.66 -11.48
C GLY A 77 14.23 17.91 -11.36
N HIS A 78 13.71 18.44 -10.24
CA HIS A 78 12.42 19.14 -10.28
C HIS A 78 12.59 20.49 -11.00
N HIS A 79 12.26 20.52 -12.30
CA HIS A 79 12.07 21.76 -13.04
C HIS A 79 10.83 22.48 -12.49
N HIS A 80 11.07 23.57 -11.75
CA HIS A 80 10.10 24.62 -11.58
C HIS A 80 9.91 25.33 -12.94
N HIS A 81 8.81 25.07 -13.63
CA HIS A 81 8.29 26.06 -14.56
C HIS A 81 7.47 27.06 -13.76
N GLY A 82 8.16 28.10 -13.27
CA GLY A 82 7.52 29.37 -13.02
C GLY A 82 7.29 30.03 -14.38
N ASP A 83 6.11 29.86 -14.96
CA ASP A 83 5.67 30.72 -16.05
C ASP A 83 4.89 31.88 -15.46
N GLY A 84 5.52 33.06 -15.54
CA GLY A 84 4.97 34.31 -15.08
C GLY A 84 3.81 34.74 -15.95
N HIS A 85 2.63 34.87 -15.34
CA HIS A 85 1.58 35.70 -15.91
C HIS A 85 1.87 37.17 -15.58
N HIS A 86 2.57 37.80 -16.52
CA HIS A 86 2.70 39.24 -16.62
C HIS A 86 1.34 39.90 -16.95
N HIS A 87 1.15 41.06 -16.36
CA HIS A 87 0.07 42.03 -16.57
C HIS A 87 -0.25 42.32 -18.05
N HIS A 88 -1.53 42.51 -18.37
CA HIS A 88 -2.11 43.78 -18.84
C HIS A 88 -3.65 43.70 -18.86
#